data_AF-A0A6P2ASE7-F1
#
_entry.id   AF-A0A6P2ASE7-F1
#
_cell.length_a   1.000
_cell.length_b   1.000
_cell.length_c   1.000
_cell.angle_alpha   90.00
_cell.angle_beta   90.00
_cell.angle_gamma   90.00
#
_symmetry.space_group_name_H-M   'P 1'
#
loop_
_entity.id
_entity.type
_entity.pdbx_description
1 polymer ?
#
loop_
_entity_poly.entity_id
_entity_poly.type
_entity_poly.pdbx_seq_one_letter_code
_entity_poly.pdbx_strand_id
1 'polypeptide(L)'
;AANAGAELDSSNYPEIATITSLQSGDLMCYAEVMDDSGQVFEVGATFEICDRHDQLINQVVRLAYSQENVADCESAEPCGRSRVELLITETIPLGEHWMVLSNGTWTVTVGQIETWDGQNNTGNLTYYGCDPQGNCLAISGGAITCRDGMCYMAWRNGNYTYTLASEIGEEASGDTRLLVFEGQKEILNTGGMEEILSSES
;
A
#
# COMPACT_ATOMS: atom_id res chain seq x y z
N ALA A 1 21.02 -23.26 -22.08
CA ALA A 1 20.21 -22.03 -22.12
C ALA A 1 19.34 -22.05 -20.88
N ALA A 2 19.58 -21.14 -19.94
CA ALA A 2 18.71 -20.98 -18.77
C ALA A 2 17.44 -20.28 -19.24
N ASN A 3 16.28 -20.91 -19.07
CA ASN A 3 14.99 -20.24 -19.21
C ASN A 3 14.91 -19.22 -18.08
N ALA A 4 15.09 -17.94 -18.41
CA ALA A 4 14.60 -16.87 -17.57
C ALA A 4 13.07 -17.05 -17.52
N GLY A 5 12.54 -17.37 -16.33
CA GLY A 5 11.10 -17.34 -16.10
C GLY A 5 10.59 -15.95 -16.47
N ALA A 6 9.53 -15.88 -17.28
CA ALA A 6 8.88 -14.61 -17.53
C ALA A 6 8.43 -14.04 -16.19
N GLU A 7 8.90 -12.84 -15.83
CA GLU A 7 8.29 -12.11 -14.74
C GLU A 7 6.82 -11.89 -15.09
N LEU A 8 5.92 -12.38 -14.23
CA LEU A 8 4.51 -12.06 -14.34
C LEU A 8 4.34 -10.58 -14.05
N ASP A 9 3.74 -9.85 -14.99
CA ASP A 9 3.65 -8.39 -15.00
C ASP A 9 2.41 -7.92 -14.21
N SER A 10 2.66 -7.27 -13.07
CA SER A 10 1.62 -6.73 -12.20
C SER A 10 0.94 -5.47 -12.75
N SER A 11 1.46 -4.85 -13.83
CA SER A 11 0.89 -3.63 -14.41
C SER A 11 -0.51 -3.81 -15.00
N ASN A 12 -0.96 -5.05 -15.19
CA ASN A 12 -2.31 -5.38 -15.64
C ASN A 12 -3.34 -5.44 -14.51
N TYR A 13 -2.90 -5.27 -13.25
CA TYR A 13 -3.75 -5.37 -12.08
C TYR A 13 -3.80 -4.04 -11.33
N PRO A 14 -4.95 -3.72 -10.69
CA PRO A 14 -5.08 -2.49 -9.96
C PRO A 14 -4.22 -2.50 -8.71
N GLU A 15 -3.67 -1.33 -8.46
CA GLU A 15 -2.72 -1.09 -7.40
C GLU A 15 -3.43 -0.55 -6.14
N ILE A 16 -4.60 0.08 -6.35
CA ILE A 16 -5.61 0.44 -5.35
C ILE A 16 -6.95 -0.09 -5.84
N ALA A 17 -7.69 -0.79 -4.98
CA ALA A 17 -8.98 -1.35 -5.34
C ALA A 17 -9.85 -1.59 -4.10
N THR A 18 -11.15 -1.79 -4.32
CA THR A 18 -12.07 -2.31 -3.31
C THR A 18 -12.10 -3.83 -3.38
N ILE A 19 -11.89 -4.52 -2.26
CA ILE A 19 -12.08 -5.98 -2.21
C ILE A 19 -13.57 -6.29 -2.12
N THR A 20 -14.13 -6.93 -3.16
CA THR A 20 -15.57 -7.25 -3.23
C THR A 20 -15.87 -8.68 -2.84
N SER A 21 -14.91 -9.61 -3.01
CA SER A 21 -15.06 -11.01 -2.64
C SER A 21 -13.72 -11.60 -2.21
N LEU A 22 -13.75 -12.51 -1.24
CA LEU A 22 -12.62 -13.34 -0.81
C LEU A 22 -13.14 -14.74 -0.54
N GLN A 23 -12.58 -15.73 -1.25
CA GLN A 23 -12.95 -17.12 -1.10
C GLN A 23 -11.71 -17.98 -0.95
N SER A 24 -11.58 -18.65 0.20
CA SER A 24 -10.56 -19.67 0.39
C SER A 24 -10.87 -20.85 -0.52
N GLY A 25 -9.98 -21.16 -1.45
CA GLY A 25 -10.09 -22.31 -2.34
C GLY A 25 -8.95 -23.31 -2.15
N ASP A 26 -8.83 -24.25 -3.08
CA ASP A 26 -7.95 -25.41 -2.89
C ASP A 26 -6.45 -25.09 -3.09
N LEU A 27 -6.13 -24.08 -3.90
CA LEU A 27 -4.75 -23.74 -4.27
C LEU A 27 -4.27 -22.41 -3.69
N MET A 28 -5.21 -21.49 -3.47
CA MET A 28 -4.96 -20.13 -3.04
C MET A 28 -6.27 -19.48 -2.54
N CYS A 29 -6.17 -18.25 -2.05
CA CYS A 29 -7.32 -17.39 -1.86
C CYS A 29 -7.71 -16.81 -3.23
N TYR A 30 -8.99 -16.88 -3.59
CA TYR A 30 -9.53 -16.23 -4.77
C TYR A 30 -10.17 -14.91 -4.34
N ALA A 31 -9.72 -13.81 -4.94
CA ALA A 31 -10.20 -12.48 -4.63
C ALA A 31 -10.83 -11.85 -5.87
N GLU A 32 -11.95 -11.15 -5.66
CA GLU A 32 -12.45 -10.18 -6.62
C GLU A 32 -12.14 -8.79 -6.09
N VAL A 33 -11.53 -7.96 -6.93
CA VAL A 33 -11.23 -6.57 -6.62
C VAL A 33 -11.79 -5.65 -7.70
N MET A 34 -12.27 -4.48 -7.30
CA MET A 34 -12.84 -3.48 -8.21
C MET A 34 -12.00 -2.21 -8.14
N ASP A 35 -11.50 -1.75 -9.27
CA ASP A 35 -10.75 -0.50 -9.37
C ASP A 35 -11.65 0.74 -9.29
N ASP A 36 -11.05 1.93 -9.34
CA ASP A 36 -11.73 3.22 -9.32
C ASP A 36 -12.61 3.48 -10.55
N SER A 37 -12.29 2.85 -11.68
CA SER A 37 -13.10 2.89 -12.91
C SER A 37 -14.33 1.99 -12.86
N GLY A 38 -14.43 1.13 -11.84
CA GLY A 38 -15.48 0.13 -11.70
C GLY A 38 -15.21 -1.18 -12.46
N GLN A 39 -13.99 -1.35 -12.99
CA GLN A 39 -13.57 -2.61 -13.60
C GLN A 39 -13.29 -3.64 -12.50
N VAL A 40 -13.82 -4.85 -12.69
CA VAL A 40 -13.64 -5.98 -11.77
C VAL A 40 -12.51 -6.89 -12.29
N PHE A 41 -11.65 -7.30 -11.37
CA PHE A 41 -10.52 -8.19 -11.61
C PHE A 41 -10.64 -9.41 -10.68
N GLU A 42 -10.51 -10.59 -11.28
CA GLU A 42 -10.32 -11.84 -10.54
C GLU A 42 -8.82 -12.09 -10.38
N VAL A 43 -8.36 -12.17 -9.13
CA VAL A 43 -6.94 -12.29 -8.79
C VAL A 43 -6.73 -13.34 -7.71
N GLY A 44 -5.62 -14.05 -7.81
CA GLY A 44 -5.16 -14.92 -6.74
C GLY A 44 -4.58 -14.09 -5.58
N ALA A 45 -4.70 -14.60 -4.38
CA ALA A 45 -4.15 -14.04 -3.16
C ALA A 45 -3.60 -15.15 -2.27
N THR A 46 -2.71 -14.80 -1.33
CA THR A 46 -2.27 -15.78 -0.33
C THR A 46 -3.42 -16.10 0.65
N PHE A 47 -3.34 -17.24 1.31
CA PHE A 47 -4.37 -17.66 2.27
C PHE A 47 -4.52 -16.67 3.44
N GLU A 48 -3.45 -15.98 3.84
CA GLU A 48 -3.47 -14.96 4.88
C GLU A 48 -4.39 -13.78 4.54
N ILE A 49 -4.60 -13.48 3.25
CA ILE A 49 -5.58 -12.46 2.83
C ILE A 49 -7.00 -12.94 3.11
N CYS A 50 -7.30 -14.21 2.83
CA CYS A 50 -8.60 -14.82 3.13
C CYS A 50 -8.87 -14.89 4.64
N ASP A 51 -7.85 -15.11 5.48
CA ASP A 51 -7.99 -15.11 6.94
C ASP A 51 -8.44 -13.75 7.49
N ARG A 52 -8.26 -12.68 6.71
CA ARG A 52 -8.68 -11.31 7.03
C ARG A 52 -10.01 -10.92 6.39
N HIS A 53 -10.80 -11.88 5.89
CA HIS A 53 -12.08 -11.66 5.19
C HIS A 53 -12.93 -10.55 5.79
N ASP A 54 -13.30 -10.68 7.07
CA ASP A 54 -14.23 -9.75 7.75
C ASP A 54 -13.67 -8.32 7.90
N GLN A 55 -12.36 -8.15 7.75
CA GLN A 55 -11.67 -6.87 7.84
C GLN A 55 -11.44 -6.22 6.48
N LEU A 56 -11.57 -6.96 5.39
CA LEU A 56 -11.16 -6.54 4.06
C LEU A 56 -12.33 -6.38 3.07
N ILE A 57 -13.41 -7.14 3.24
CA ILE A 57 -14.57 -7.03 2.36
C ILE A 57 -15.14 -5.60 2.41
N ASN A 58 -15.41 -5.04 1.22
CA ASN A 58 -15.87 -3.68 0.97
C ASN A 58 -14.90 -2.59 1.46
N GLN A 59 -13.65 -2.93 1.75
CA GLN A 59 -12.63 -1.93 2.07
C GLN A 59 -11.85 -1.54 0.81
N VAL A 60 -11.57 -0.24 0.69
CA VAL A 60 -10.56 0.26 -0.25
C VAL A 60 -9.18 -0.04 0.33
N VAL A 61 -8.34 -0.70 -0.46
CA VAL A 61 -7.01 -1.13 -0.06
C VAL A 61 -5.97 -0.80 -1.12
N ARG A 62 -4.73 -0.61 -0.68
CA ARG A 62 -3.54 -0.72 -1.52
C ARG A 62 -3.16 -2.19 -1.60
N LEU A 63 -2.94 -2.69 -2.82
CA LEU A 63 -2.58 -4.08 -3.09
C LEU A 63 -1.08 -4.18 -3.40
N ALA A 64 -0.41 -5.16 -2.80
CA ALA A 64 0.93 -5.56 -3.19
C ALA A 64 0.91 -6.98 -3.75
N TYR A 65 1.68 -7.19 -4.81
CA TYR A 65 1.74 -8.45 -5.55
C TYR A 65 3.14 -9.05 -5.50
N SER A 66 3.22 -10.37 -5.40
CA SER A 66 4.47 -11.11 -5.62
C SER A 66 4.23 -12.44 -6.34
N GLN A 67 5.30 -12.97 -6.92
CA GLN A 67 5.29 -14.26 -7.58
C GLN A 67 5.41 -15.38 -6.54
N GLU A 68 4.36 -16.17 -6.42
CA GLU A 68 4.26 -17.26 -5.45
C GLU A 68 4.16 -18.62 -6.14
N ASN A 69 4.63 -19.65 -5.45
CA ASN A 69 4.46 -21.03 -5.91
C ASN A 69 3.12 -21.56 -5.41
N VAL A 70 2.22 -21.88 -6.33
CA VAL A 70 0.95 -22.58 -6.03
C VAL A 70 1.04 -24.03 -6.50
N ALA A 71 0.29 -24.92 -5.85
CA ALA A 71 0.22 -26.31 -6.30
C ALA A 71 -0.41 -26.40 -7.70
N ASP A 72 0.13 -27.28 -8.55
CA ASP A 72 -0.33 -27.47 -9.93
C ASP A 72 -0.82 -28.91 -10.14
N CYS A 73 -1.97 -29.23 -9.52
CA CYS A 73 -2.58 -30.55 -9.63
C CYS A 73 -4.09 -30.57 -9.39
N GLU A 74 -4.77 -31.55 -9.98
CA GLU A 74 -6.23 -31.72 -9.91
C GLU A 74 -6.71 -32.54 -8.68
N SER A 75 -5.82 -33.10 -7.84
CA SER A 75 -6.18 -33.83 -6.61
C SER A 75 -5.01 -34.21 -5.67
N ALA A 76 -5.31 -34.20 -4.36
CA ALA A 76 -4.55 -34.66 -3.18
C ALA A 76 -3.15 -34.07 -2.97
N GLU A 77 -3.05 -33.11 -2.03
CA GLU A 77 -1.79 -32.58 -1.55
C GLU A 77 -1.08 -33.52 -0.55
N PRO A 78 0.27 -33.56 -0.55
CA PRO A 78 1.17 -32.88 -1.49
C PRO A 78 1.38 -33.71 -2.78
N CYS A 79 1.11 -33.12 -3.95
CA CYS A 79 1.20 -33.78 -5.26
C CYS A 79 2.55 -33.56 -5.98
N GLY A 80 3.43 -32.71 -5.42
CA GLY A 80 4.82 -32.54 -5.87
C GLY A 80 5.00 -31.70 -7.14
N ARG A 81 3.97 -31.00 -7.61
CA ARG A 81 4.05 -30.05 -8.73
C ARG A 81 3.61 -28.67 -8.27
N SER A 82 4.33 -27.64 -8.71
CA SER A 82 3.96 -26.25 -8.50
C SER A 82 4.10 -25.46 -9.78
N ARG A 83 3.36 -24.35 -9.85
CA ARG A 83 3.54 -23.30 -10.86
C ARG A 83 3.65 -21.95 -10.17
N VAL A 84 4.26 -21.00 -10.86
CA VAL A 84 4.39 -19.63 -10.39
C VAL A 84 3.14 -18.86 -10.81
N GLU A 85 2.51 -18.17 -9.86
CA GLU A 85 1.39 -17.27 -10.07
C GLU A 85 1.70 -15.91 -9.44
N LEU A 86 1.11 -14.85 -9.97
CA LEU A 86 1.16 -13.53 -9.34
C LEU A 86 -0.02 -13.43 -8.36
N LEU A 87 0.29 -13.32 -7.06
CA LEU A 87 -0.72 -13.27 -6.01
C LEU A 87 -0.69 -11.93 -5.27
N ILE A 88 -1.84 -11.48 -4.78
CA ILE A 88 -1.90 -10.48 -3.71
C ILE A 88 -1.28 -11.09 -2.46
N THR A 89 -0.23 -10.46 -1.96
CA THR A 89 0.51 -10.95 -0.78
C THR A 89 0.43 -9.98 0.40
N GLU A 90 0.09 -8.73 0.14
CA GLU A 90 -0.16 -7.74 1.19
C GLU A 90 -1.30 -6.79 0.80
N THR A 91 -2.06 -6.38 1.82
CA THR A 91 -3.13 -5.39 1.69
C THR A 91 -3.04 -4.36 2.80
N ILE A 92 -3.03 -3.09 2.42
CA ILE A 92 -3.01 -1.95 3.34
C ILE A 92 -4.37 -1.25 3.25
N PRO A 93 -5.19 -1.26 4.31
CA PRO A 93 -6.45 -0.53 4.33
C PRO A 93 -6.22 0.97 4.17
N LEU A 94 -6.93 1.58 3.23
CA LEU A 94 -6.84 3.01 2.94
C LEU A 94 -7.92 3.84 3.64
N GLY A 95 -9.00 3.22 4.10
CA GLY A 95 -10.08 3.95 4.78
C GLY A 95 -10.88 4.85 3.84
N GLU A 96 -11.60 5.80 4.42
CA GLU A 96 -12.45 6.73 3.65
C GLU A 96 -11.62 7.79 2.95
N HIS A 97 -10.60 8.33 3.64
CA HIS A 97 -9.76 9.40 3.13
C HIS A 97 -8.33 8.91 2.94
N TRP A 98 -7.86 8.99 1.70
CA TRP A 98 -6.51 8.59 1.31
C TRP A 98 -5.99 9.44 0.16
N MET A 99 -4.67 9.47 0.02
CA MET A 99 -3.97 10.16 -1.06
C MET A 99 -2.71 9.39 -1.49
N VAL A 100 -2.30 9.59 -2.73
CA VAL A 100 -1.04 9.12 -3.30
C VAL A 100 -0.21 10.33 -3.66
N LEU A 101 0.98 10.40 -3.05
CA LEU A 101 1.96 11.44 -3.29
C LEU A 101 3.14 10.87 -4.10
N SER A 102 3.62 11.63 -5.09
CA SER A 102 4.78 11.23 -5.88
C SER A 102 5.61 12.42 -6.33
N ASN A 103 6.93 12.23 -6.42
CA ASN A 103 7.84 13.15 -7.10
C ASN A 103 8.46 12.54 -8.37
N GLY A 104 7.80 11.50 -8.91
CA GLY A 104 8.26 10.71 -10.05
C GLY A 104 9.36 9.69 -9.73
N THR A 105 9.94 9.74 -8.53
CA THR A 105 11.01 8.83 -8.08
C THR A 105 10.58 8.02 -6.85
N TRP A 106 9.93 8.69 -5.91
CA TRP A 106 9.30 8.08 -4.73
C TRP A 106 7.79 8.14 -4.88
N THR A 107 7.10 7.14 -4.35
CA THR A 107 5.63 7.15 -4.25
C THR A 107 5.23 6.77 -2.83
N VAL A 108 4.29 7.49 -2.25
CA VAL A 108 3.74 7.24 -0.93
C VAL A 108 2.23 7.29 -0.99
N THR A 109 1.58 6.18 -0.67
CA THR A 109 0.15 6.14 -0.37
C THR A 109 -0.05 6.35 1.12
N VAL A 110 -0.89 7.32 1.47
CA VAL A 110 -1.33 7.59 2.84
C VAL A 110 -2.80 7.25 2.93
N GLY A 111 -3.17 6.41 3.89
CA GLY A 111 -4.57 6.05 4.16
C GLY A 111 -4.97 6.31 5.60
N GLN A 112 -6.25 6.11 5.87
CA GLN A 112 -6.91 6.34 7.16
C GLN A 112 -6.73 7.77 7.66
N ILE A 113 -6.73 8.76 6.76
CA ILE A 113 -6.52 10.18 7.10
C ILE A 113 -7.66 10.67 8.01
N GLU A 114 -8.87 10.15 7.81
CA GLU A 114 -10.07 10.43 8.60
C GLU A 114 -9.93 10.08 10.08
N THR A 115 -8.95 9.25 10.45
CA THR A 115 -8.73 8.85 11.85
C THR A 115 -8.08 9.95 12.69
N TRP A 116 -7.59 11.02 12.06
CA TRP A 116 -7.07 12.17 12.77
C TRP A 116 -8.21 13.06 13.30
N ASP A 117 -8.22 13.32 14.61
CA ASP A 117 -9.28 14.10 15.28
C ASP A 117 -8.99 15.61 15.36
N GLY A 118 -7.94 16.08 14.68
CA GLY A 118 -7.48 17.47 14.72
C GLY A 118 -6.50 17.79 15.86
N GLN A 119 -6.22 16.84 16.77
CA GLN A 119 -5.24 17.04 17.85
C GLN A 119 -3.85 16.52 17.45
N ASN A 120 -2.80 17.11 18.01
CA ASN A 120 -1.44 16.67 17.72
C ASN A 120 -1.15 15.29 18.31
N ASN A 121 -0.45 14.46 17.53
CA ASN A 121 -0.08 13.07 17.84
C ASN A 121 -1.29 12.11 17.92
N THR A 122 -2.36 12.40 17.19
CA THR A 122 -3.49 11.48 17.01
C THR A 122 -3.57 11.00 15.56
N GLY A 123 -4.43 10.00 15.32
CA GLY A 123 -4.53 9.28 14.06
C GLY A 123 -4.13 7.81 14.21
N ASN A 124 -4.44 7.04 13.19
CA ASN A 124 -4.01 5.67 12.97
C ASN A 124 -3.69 5.47 11.48
N LEU A 125 -2.95 6.41 10.90
CA LEU A 125 -2.73 6.48 9.46
C LEU A 125 -1.96 5.26 8.97
N THR A 126 -2.21 4.87 7.73
CA THR A 126 -1.41 3.88 7.01
C THR A 126 -0.45 4.56 6.04
N TYR A 127 0.70 3.92 5.83
CA TYR A 127 1.76 4.33 4.92
C TYR A 127 2.09 3.14 4.02
N TYR A 128 2.14 3.38 2.72
CA TYR A 128 2.75 2.48 1.76
C TYR A 128 3.70 3.26 0.87
N GLY A 129 5.00 3.13 1.10
CA GLY A 129 6.03 3.89 0.39
C GLY A 129 6.92 3.00 -0.46
N CYS A 130 7.12 3.37 -1.72
CA CYS A 130 8.03 2.67 -2.63
C CYS A 130 9.21 3.56 -3.01
N ASP A 131 10.39 2.96 -3.02
CA ASP A 131 11.63 3.56 -3.49
C ASP A 131 11.75 3.48 -5.04
N PRO A 132 12.78 4.12 -5.64
CA PRO A 132 12.96 4.13 -7.09
C PRO A 132 13.33 2.77 -7.69
N GLN A 133 13.69 1.80 -6.85
CA GLN A 133 13.99 0.43 -7.25
C GLN A 133 12.73 -0.47 -7.15
N GLY A 134 11.60 0.07 -6.71
CA GLY A 134 10.37 -0.67 -6.49
C GLY A 134 10.33 -1.43 -5.16
N ASN A 135 11.26 -1.18 -4.25
CA ASN A 135 11.16 -1.75 -2.90
C ASN A 135 10.14 -0.94 -2.11
N CYS A 136 9.07 -1.61 -1.70
CA CYS A 136 7.97 -0.99 -0.99
C CYS A 136 7.94 -1.38 0.49
N LEU A 137 7.37 -0.51 1.31
CA LEU A 137 7.20 -0.71 2.75
C LEU A 137 5.81 -0.25 3.19
N ALA A 138 5.09 -1.15 3.86
CA ALA A 138 3.84 -0.87 4.53
C ALA A 138 4.05 -0.61 6.03
N ILE A 139 3.43 0.44 6.58
CA ILE A 139 3.45 0.77 8.01
C ILE A 139 2.06 1.25 8.41
N SER A 140 1.63 0.92 9.63
CA SER A 140 0.39 1.42 10.24
C SER A 140 0.68 2.17 11.54
N GLY A 141 -0.33 2.83 12.10
CA GLY A 141 -0.20 3.56 13.37
C GLY A 141 0.51 4.91 13.24
N GLY A 142 0.43 5.54 12.06
CA GLY A 142 0.93 6.90 11.88
C GLY A 142 0.06 7.92 12.59
N ALA A 143 0.67 9.07 12.90
CA ALA A 143 0.00 10.17 13.57
C ALA A 143 0.32 11.51 12.89
N ILE A 144 -0.58 12.48 13.06
CA ILE A 144 -0.43 13.83 12.52
C ILE A 144 -0.06 14.81 13.64
N THR A 145 0.87 15.72 13.35
CA THR A 145 1.19 16.87 14.20
C THR A 145 1.25 18.12 13.35
N CYS A 146 0.42 19.10 13.65
CA CYS A 146 0.43 20.41 13.01
C CYS A 146 0.88 21.49 14.00
N ARG A 147 1.90 22.26 13.61
CA ARG A 147 2.46 23.32 14.43
C ARG A 147 3.14 24.36 13.55
N ASP A 148 2.92 25.64 13.87
CA ASP A 148 3.62 26.77 13.24
C ASP A 148 3.52 26.78 11.69
N GLY A 149 2.35 26.41 11.15
CA GLY A 149 2.10 26.37 9.70
C GLY A 149 2.65 25.12 8.99
N MET A 150 3.17 24.14 9.73
CA MET A 150 3.64 22.86 9.19
C MET A 150 2.82 21.72 9.76
N CYS A 151 2.36 20.80 8.91
CA CYS A 151 1.82 19.51 9.32
C CYS A 151 2.80 18.40 8.99
N TYR A 152 2.97 17.48 9.93
CA TYR A 152 3.81 16.31 9.83
C TYR A 152 2.95 15.07 10.02
N MET A 153 2.91 14.21 9.01
CA MET A 153 2.40 12.84 9.15
C MET A 153 3.61 11.93 9.35
N ALA A 154 3.65 11.17 10.44
CA ALA A 154 4.83 10.38 10.80
C ALA A 154 4.50 8.94 11.19
N TRP A 155 5.33 8.00 10.72
CA TRP A 155 5.27 6.57 11.01
C TRP A 155 6.61 6.08 11.55
N ARG A 156 6.58 5.05 12.39
CA ARG A 156 7.78 4.40 12.92
C ARG A 156 7.86 2.94 12.51
N ASN A 157 9.04 2.51 12.11
CA ASN A 157 9.35 1.10 11.89
C ASN A 157 10.72 0.79 12.50
N GLY A 158 10.73 0.15 13.67
CA GLY A 158 11.96 -0.06 14.44
C GLY A 158 12.65 1.27 14.79
N ASN A 159 13.90 1.44 14.37
CA ASN A 159 14.68 2.67 14.57
C ASN A 159 14.45 3.72 13.46
N TYR A 160 13.60 3.43 12.47
CA TYR A 160 13.32 4.36 11.37
C TYR A 160 12.06 5.17 11.64
N THR A 161 12.10 6.45 11.26
CA THR A 161 10.93 7.33 11.22
C THR A 161 10.75 7.87 9.81
N TYR A 162 9.55 7.74 9.28
CA TYR A 162 9.15 8.20 7.95
C TYR A 162 8.18 9.35 8.15
N THR A 163 8.45 10.50 7.53
CA THR A 163 7.67 11.71 7.73
C THR A 163 7.31 12.35 6.40
N LEU A 164 6.04 12.66 6.20
CA LEU A 164 5.59 13.62 5.21
C LEU A 164 5.40 14.97 5.90
N ALA A 165 6.11 15.98 5.41
CA ALA A 165 6.05 17.34 5.95
C ALA A 165 5.47 18.27 4.88
N SER A 166 4.33 18.89 5.20
CA SER A 166 3.62 19.79 4.29
C SER A 166 3.37 21.13 4.97
N GLU A 167 3.62 22.22 4.24
CA GLU A 167 3.18 23.55 4.64
C GLU A 167 1.66 23.67 4.53
N ILE A 168 1.03 24.29 5.52
CA ILE A 168 -0.41 24.58 5.54
C ILE A 168 -0.65 26.10 5.60
N GLY A 169 -1.53 26.61 4.74
CA GLY A 169 -1.91 28.02 4.71
C GLY A 169 -2.15 28.55 3.30
N GLU A 170 -2.74 29.74 3.19
CA GLU A 170 -3.09 30.38 1.90
C GLU A 170 -1.87 30.75 1.04
N GLU A 171 -0.70 30.94 1.68
CA GLU A 171 0.58 31.19 1.01
C GLU A 171 1.54 29.99 1.08
N ALA A 172 1.04 28.81 1.47
CA ALA A 172 1.86 27.60 1.50
C ALA A 172 2.43 27.34 0.10
N SER A 173 3.70 26.93 0.04
CA SER A 173 4.32 26.51 -1.22
C SER A 173 3.62 25.31 -1.84
N GLY A 174 2.86 24.55 -1.03
CA GLY A 174 2.29 23.25 -1.40
C GLY A 174 3.34 22.14 -1.47
N ASP A 175 4.62 22.45 -1.21
CA ASP A 175 5.71 21.48 -1.32
C ASP A 175 5.64 20.49 -0.15
N THR A 176 5.22 19.27 -0.43
CA THR A 176 5.32 18.17 0.53
C THR A 176 6.68 17.50 0.39
N ARG A 177 7.32 17.27 1.54
CA ARG A 177 8.62 16.61 1.62
C ARG A 177 8.50 15.24 2.27
N LEU A 178 9.19 14.26 1.69
CA LEU A 178 9.44 12.97 2.32
C LEU A 178 10.79 13.00 3.04
N LEU A 179 10.75 12.81 4.35
CA LEU A 179 11.91 12.71 5.23
C LEU A 179 11.99 11.30 5.82
N VAL A 180 13.18 10.72 5.87
CA VAL A 180 13.42 9.45 6.57
C VAL A 180 14.61 9.59 7.49
N PHE A 181 14.42 9.19 8.75
CA PHE A 181 15.44 9.22 9.79
C PHE A 181 15.73 7.81 10.29
N GLU A 182 17.01 7.51 10.51
CA GLU A 182 17.47 6.35 11.29
C GLU A 182 17.96 6.85 12.65
N GLY A 183 17.17 6.67 13.70
CA GLY A 183 17.37 7.32 14.98
C GLY A 183 17.32 8.84 14.84
N GLN A 184 18.47 9.51 14.97
CA GLN A 184 18.61 10.97 14.79
C GLN A 184 19.23 11.36 13.45
N LYS A 185 19.66 10.40 12.64
CA LYS A 185 20.35 10.66 11.38
C LYS A 185 19.32 10.77 10.26
N GLU A 186 19.25 11.90 9.59
CA GLU A 186 18.52 12.04 8.32
C GLU A 186 19.22 11.21 7.24
N ILE A 187 18.47 10.30 6.62
CA ILE A 187 18.96 9.43 5.53
C ILE A 187 18.25 9.71 4.20
N LEU A 188 17.09 10.36 4.24
CA LEU A 188 16.39 10.85 3.07
C LEU A 188 15.73 12.19 3.38
N ASN A 189 15.79 13.10 2.41
CA ASN A 189 15.09 14.37 2.43
C ASN A 189 14.84 14.82 0.99
N THR A 190 13.63 14.59 0.51
CA THR A 190 13.24 14.92 -0.87
C THR A 190 11.94 15.70 -0.86
N GLY A 191 11.84 16.68 -1.74
CA GLY A 191 10.63 17.49 -1.94
C GLY A 191 9.91 17.12 -3.23
N GLY A 192 8.98 17.97 -3.63
CA GLY A 192 8.18 17.82 -4.84
C GLY A 192 7.22 16.65 -4.78
N MET A 193 6.81 16.22 -3.58
CA MET A 193 5.81 15.15 -3.43
C MET A 193 4.44 15.77 -3.74
N GLU A 194 3.97 15.58 -4.96
CA GLU A 194 2.68 16.10 -5.42
C GLU A 194 1.60 15.04 -5.28
N GLU A 195 0.38 15.45 -4.94
CA GLU A 195 -0.78 14.55 -4.98
C GLU A 195 -1.09 14.19 -6.44
N ILE A 196 -1.04 12.89 -6.74
CA ILE A 196 -1.33 12.36 -8.07
C ILE A 196 -2.66 11.61 -8.15
N LEU A 197 -3.21 11.22 -6.99
CA LEU A 197 -4.49 10.51 -6.85
C LEU A 197 -5.00 10.63 -5.41
N SER A 198 -6.31 10.76 -5.20
CA SER A 198 -6.91 10.76 -3.86
C SER A 198 -8.35 10.24 -3.87
N SER A 199 -8.90 10.01 -2.67
CA SER A 199 -10.30 9.62 -2.49
C SER A 199 -11.31 10.73 -2.79
N GLU A 200 -10.87 11.99 -2.86
CA GLU A 200 -11.75 13.16 -3.04
C GLU A 200 -11.83 13.68 -4.49
N SER A 201 -11.13 13.02 -5.43
CA SER A 201 -11.03 13.44 -6.84
C SER A 201 -12.20 13.04 -7.73
#